data_AF-A0A8J4HBF2-F1
#
_entry.id   AF-A0A8J4HBF2-F1
#
_cell.length_a   1.000
_cell.length_b   1.000
_cell.length_c   1.000
_cell.angle_alpha   90.00
_cell.angle_beta   90.00
_cell.angle_gamma   90.00
#
_symmetry.space_group_name_H-M   'P 1'
#
loop_
_entity.id
_entity.type
_entity.pdbx_description
1 polymer ?
#
loop_
_entity_poly.entity_id
_entity_poly.type
_entity_poly.pdbx_seq_one_letter_code
_entity_poly.pdbx_strand_id
1 'polypeptide(L)' 'EAFSGQNYFPEGMARPLFYRPVGRGAERAIAERLAKWENLRAERGG' A
#
# COMPACT_ATOMS: atom_id res chain seq x y z
N GLU A 1 -6.84 -15.33 -0.23
CA GLU A 1 -6.18 -14.14 -0.78
C GLU A 1 -6.89 -12.90 -0.22
N ALA A 2 -6.18 -11.95 0.41
CA ALA A 2 -6.78 -10.82 1.15
C ALA A 2 -6.22 -9.47 0.66
N PHE A 3 -6.29 -9.23 -0.64
CA PHE A 3 -5.88 -7.97 -1.26
C PHE A 3 -6.99 -7.49 -2.18
N SER A 4 -7.63 -6.40 -1.78
CA SER A 4 -8.59 -5.69 -2.63
C SER A 4 -7.82 -4.69 -3.47
N GLY A 5 -7.83 -4.86 -4.79
CA GLY A 5 -7.27 -3.91 -5.75
C GLY A 5 -8.07 -2.62 -5.86
N GLN A 6 -9.16 -2.47 -5.10
CA GLN A 6 -10.02 -1.29 -5.14
C GLN A 6 -9.27 -0.03 -4.67
N ASN A 7 -9.52 1.07 -5.37
CA ASN A 7 -9.13 2.38 -4.91
C ASN A 7 -10.18 2.88 -3.91
N TYR A 8 -9.82 2.92 -2.63
CA TYR A 8 -10.73 3.35 -1.55
C TYR A 8 -10.79 4.89 -1.39
N PHE A 9 -10.05 5.63 -2.22
CA PHE A 9 -10.05 7.08 -2.21
C PHE A 9 -11.17 7.64 -3.13
N PRO A 10 -11.66 8.85 -2.85
CA PRO A 10 -12.58 9.54 -3.75
C PRO A 10 -12.01 9.62 -5.18
N GLU A 11 -12.90 9.54 -6.16
CA GLU A 11 -12.54 9.65 -7.57
C GLU A 11 -11.89 11.01 -7.86
N GLY A 12 -10.77 11.02 -8.60
CA GLY A 12 -9.98 12.23 -8.87
C GLY A 12 -8.98 12.63 -7.77
N MET A 13 -8.94 11.91 -6.63
CA MET A 13 -7.93 12.12 -5.60
C MET A 13 -6.69 11.25 -5.88
N ALA A 14 -5.50 11.86 -5.89
CA ALA A 14 -4.25 11.13 -5.81
C ALA A 14 -4.22 10.29 -4.52
N ARG A 15 -3.45 9.21 -4.47
CA ARG A 15 -3.36 8.31 -3.31
C ARG A 15 -2.24 8.77 -2.36
N PRO A 16 -2.50 9.60 -1.34
CA PRO A 16 -1.47 10.04 -0.41
C PRO A 16 -0.98 8.89 0.48
N LEU A 17 0.34 8.85 0.68
CA LEU A 17 0.98 7.99 1.67
C LEU A 17 1.02 8.71 3.02
N PHE A 18 0.04 8.43 3.87
CA PHE A 18 -0.03 9.01 5.22
C PHE A 18 0.86 8.29 6.25
N TYR A 19 1.16 7.01 6.02
CA TYR A 19 1.95 6.20 6.95
C TYR A 19 3.30 5.83 6.34
N ARG A 20 4.37 6.27 6.99
CA ARG A 20 5.77 5.93 6.67
C ARG A 20 6.38 5.20 7.86
N PRO A 21 6.31 3.86 7.90
CA PRO A 21 6.92 3.09 8.97
C PRO A 21 8.43 3.33 9.00
N VAL A 22 8.98 3.50 10.20
CA VAL A 22 10.42 3.85 10.39
C VAL A 22 11.32 2.62 10.38
N GLY A 23 10.75 1.43 10.18
CA GLY A 23 11.49 0.18 9.97
C GLY A 23 12.07 -0.45 11.24
N ARG A 24 11.58 -0.07 12.43
CA ARG A 24 12.00 -0.66 13.70
C ARG A 24 10.98 -1.67 14.23
N GLY A 25 11.46 -2.81 14.73
CA GLY A 25 10.62 -3.85 15.34
C GLY A 25 9.51 -4.34 14.40
N ALA A 26 8.28 -4.39 14.90
CA ALA A 26 7.11 -4.86 14.16
C ALA A 26 6.79 -4.02 12.90
N GLU A 27 7.21 -2.75 12.85
CA GLU A 27 6.97 -1.88 11.70
C GLU A 27 7.75 -2.30 10.46
N ARG A 28 8.85 -3.07 10.59
CA ARG A 28 9.58 -3.60 9.44
C ARG A 28 8.71 -4.54 8.60
N ALA A 29 8.01 -5.47 9.25
CA ALA A 29 7.10 -6.39 8.57
C ALA A 29 5.91 -5.65 7.94
N ILE A 30 5.46 -4.55 8.56
CA ILE A 30 4.41 -3.69 8.01
C ILE A 30 4.91 -2.97 6.75
N ALA A 31 6.14 -2.44 6.78
CA ALA A 31 6.77 -1.79 5.63
C ALA A 31 6.90 -2.76 4.44
N GLU A 32 7.40 -3.98 4.70
CA GLU A 32 7.54 -5.04 3.68
C GLU A 32 6.17 -5.43 3.08
N ARG A 33 5.14 -5.52 3.91
CA ARG A 33 3.77 -5.83 3.45
C ARG A 33 3.16 -4.68 2.62
N LEU A 34 3.36 -3.44 3.03
CA LEU A 34 2.92 -2.26 2.27
C LEU A 34 3.62 -2.19 0.91
N ALA A 35 4.93 -2.43 0.85
CA ALA A 35 5.69 -2.49 -0.39
C ALA A 35 5.17 -3.60 -1.33
N LYS A 36 4.88 -4.79 -0.80
CA LYS A 36 4.26 -5.88 -1.57
C LYS A 36 2.91 -5.47 -2.16
N TRP A 37 2.09 -4.73 -1.41
CA TRP A 37 0.81 -4.24 -1.89
C TRP A 37 0.94 -3.17 -2.96
N GLU A 38 1.91 -2.26 -2.87
CA GLU A 38 2.18 -1.31 -3.96
C GLU A 38 2.61 -2.01 -5.24
N ASN A 39 3.48 -3.03 -5.14
CA ASN A 39 3.88 -3.81 -6.31
C ASN A 39 2.68 -4.54 -6.95
N LEU A 40 1.83 -5.16 -6.13
CA LEU A 40 0.61 -5.81 -6.63
C LEU A 40 -0.38 -4.82 -7.26
N ARG A 41 -0.43 -3.57 -6.80
CA ARG A 41 -1.20 -2.50 -7.47
C ARG A 41 -0.60 -2.17 -8.83
N ALA A 42 0.71 -1.95 -8.88
CA ALA A 42 1.41 -1.64 -10.12
C ALA A 42 1.28 -2.75 -11.17
N GLU A 43 1.36 -4.02 -10.76
CA GLU A 43 1.20 -5.18 -11.65
C GLU A 43 -0.24 -5.39 -12.14
N ARG A 44 -1.25 -5.07 -11.32
CA ARG A 44 -2.67 -5.35 -11.65
C ARG A 44 -3.43 -4.17 -12.25
N GLY A 45 -2.81 -3.00 -12.37
CA GLY A 45 -3.43 -1.82 -12.98
C GLY A 45 -3.17 -0.56 -12.18
N GLY A 46 -2.12 0.15 -12.59
CA GLY A 46 -2.30 1.60 -12.77
C GLY A 46 -3.34 1.86 -13.85
#